data_AF-A0AAU6Q7Y4-F1
#
_entry.id   AF-A0AAU6Q7Y4-F1
#
_cell.length_a   1.000
_cell.length_b   1.000
_cell.length_c   1.000
_cell.angle_alpha   90.00
_cell.angle_beta   90.00
_cell.angle_gamma   90.00
#
_symmetry.space_group_name_H-M   'P 1'
#
loop_
_entity.id
_entity.type
_entity.pdbx_description
1 polymer ?
#
loop_
_entity_poly.entity_id
_entity_poly.type
_entity_poly.pdbx_seq_one_letter_code
_entity_poly.pdbx_strand_id
1 'polypeptide(L)'
;MKKGERQSFPQSNGYAWLYVYGFVHPWSGRCDLLRFDSVDVASFNAALKLFKARVDLDNEAHIVLYVDNAGWHRSKKVVCPEGIELMFGLPPILRRWS
;
A
#
# COMPACT_ATOMS: atom_id res chain seq x y z
N MET A 1 -14.70 -28.96 12.27
CA MET A 1 -13.47 -28.28 12.73
C MET A 1 -13.85 -27.01 13.48
N LYS A 2 -13.47 -26.85 14.75
CA LYS A 2 -13.70 -25.60 15.50
C LYS A 2 -12.65 -24.58 15.06
N LYS A 3 -13.09 -23.41 14.59
CA LYS A 3 -12.23 -22.27 14.27
C LYS A 3 -11.65 -21.76 15.59
N GLY A 4 -10.33 -21.69 15.70
CA GLY A 4 -9.67 -21.11 16.88
C GLY A 4 -10.09 -19.65 17.03
N GLU A 5 -10.54 -19.28 18.22
CA GLU A 5 -10.92 -17.91 18.55
C GLU A 5 -9.70 -17.19 19.11
N ARG A 6 -9.29 -16.09 18.45
CA ARG A 6 -8.16 -15.28 18.91
C ARG A 6 -8.66 -14.36 20.02
N GLN A 7 -8.18 -14.57 21.24
CA GLN A 7 -8.38 -13.60 22.33
C GLN A 7 -7.76 -12.26 21.92
N SER A 8 -8.59 -11.23 21.81
CA SER A 8 -8.17 -9.85 21.62
C SER A 8 -8.12 -9.15 22.97
N PHE A 9 -6.93 -8.92 23.48
CA PHE A 9 -6.71 -7.96 24.56
C PHE A 9 -6.48 -6.58 23.94
N PRO A 10 -7.11 -5.51 24.44
CA PRO A 10 -6.77 -4.16 24.02
C PRO A 10 -5.35 -3.84 24.48
N GLN A 11 -4.39 -3.93 23.56
CA GLN A 11 -3.01 -3.52 23.81
C GLN A 11 -2.85 -2.08 23.31
N SER A 12 -2.79 -1.12 24.25
CA SER A 12 -2.41 0.25 23.92
C SER A 12 -0.90 0.35 23.90
N ASN A 13 -0.30 0.62 22.73
CA ASN A 13 1.16 0.68 22.59
C ASN A 13 1.81 1.92 23.22
N GLY A 14 1.08 2.80 23.93
CA GLY A 14 1.64 3.95 24.65
C GLY A 14 2.30 5.05 23.80
N TYR A 15 2.42 4.85 22.48
CA TYR A 15 3.01 5.77 21.52
C TYR A 15 1.98 6.20 20.48
N ALA A 16 2.02 7.49 20.10
CA ALA A 16 1.33 7.98 18.92
C ALA A 16 2.20 7.68 17.69
N TRP A 17 1.65 6.95 16.72
CA TRP A 17 2.34 6.60 15.49
C TRP A 17 1.86 7.49 14.36
N LEU A 18 2.81 7.89 13.52
CA LEU A 18 2.52 8.49 12.24
C LEU A 18 2.87 7.50 11.14
N TYR A 19 1.95 7.28 10.20
CA TYR A 19 2.20 6.41 9.06
C TYR A 19 2.38 7.24 7.80
N VAL A 20 3.37 6.83 6.99
CA VAL A 20 3.65 7.44 5.70
C VAL A 20 3.57 6.36 4.64
N TYR A 21 2.69 6.55 3.67
CA TYR A 21 2.63 5.75 2.47
C TYR A 21 3.50 6.43 1.41
N GLY A 22 4.54 5.73 0.98
CA GLY A 22 5.49 6.23 -0.02
C GLY A 22 5.39 5.47 -1.33
N PHE A 23 5.27 6.20 -2.43
CA PHE A 23 5.32 5.68 -3.79
C PHE A 23 6.57 6.21 -4.46
N VAL A 24 7.41 5.34 -5.00
CA VAL A 24 8.69 5.72 -5.60
C VAL A 24 8.78 5.18 -7.02
N HIS A 25 9.02 6.08 -7.97
CA HIS A 25 9.32 5.69 -9.34
C HIS A 25 10.79 5.24 -9.42
N PRO A 26 11.07 3.95 -9.69
CA PRO A 26 12.39 3.37 -9.46
C PRO A 26 13.52 3.97 -10.30
N TRP A 27 13.22 4.41 -11.53
CA TRP A 27 14.23 4.99 -12.42
C TRP A 27 14.50 6.48 -12.17
N SER A 28 13.44 7.30 -12.18
CA SER A 28 13.56 8.75 -11.98
C SER A 28 13.77 9.19 -10.53
N GLY A 29 13.54 8.31 -9.54
CA GLY A 29 13.59 8.67 -8.12
C GLY A 29 12.45 9.57 -7.62
N ARG A 30 11.54 10.00 -8.51
CA ARG A 30 10.35 10.77 -8.13
C ARG A 30 9.54 10.01 -7.08
N CYS A 31 9.11 10.71 -6.04
CA CYS A 31 8.33 10.12 -4.96
C CYS A 31 7.10 10.97 -4.60
N ASP A 32 6.05 10.28 -4.15
CA ASP A 32 4.88 10.88 -3.51
C ASP A 32 4.71 10.26 -2.13
N LEU A 33 4.54 11.10 -1.12
CA LEU A 33 4.47 10.73 0.29
C LEU A 33 3.15 11.21 0.87
N LEU A 34 2.38 10.27 1.41
CA LEU A 34 1.06 10.54 1.97
C LEU A 34 1.03 10.20 3.45
N ARG A 35 0.54 11.14 4.26
CA ARG A 35 0.39 11.00 5.71
C ARG A 35 -0.94 10.31 6.05
N PHE A 36 -0.89 9.30 6.91
CA PHE A 36 -2.05 8.59 7.42
C PHE A 36 -1.93 8.30 8.92
N ASP A 37 -3.08 8.13 9.57
CA ASP A 37 -3.17 7.83 11.01
C ASP A 37 -3.19 6.31 11.29
N SER A 38 -3.20 5.47 10.25
CA SER A 38 -3.28 4.01 10.34
C SER A 38 -2.53 3.31 9.21
N VAL A 39 -2.25 2.01 9.42
CA VAL A 39 -1.85 1.04 8.38
C VAL A 39 -2.89 -0.07 8.32
N ASP A 40 -3.86 0.11 7.44
CA ASP A 40 -4.95 -0.82 7.21
C ASP A 40 -5.46 -0.73 5.76
N VAL A 41 -6.47 -1.53 5.44
CA VAL A 41 -7.05 -1.58 4.09
C VAL A 41 -7.72 -0.25 3.70
N ALA A 42 -8.35 0.44 4.66
CA ALA A 42 -9.05 1.69 4.38
C ALA A 42 -8.05 2.80 4.02
N SER A 43 -6.99 2.91 4.80
CA SER A 43 -5.88 3.85 4.58
C SER A 43 -5.16 3.55 3.27
N PHE A 44 -4.93 2.27 2.96
CA PHE A 44 -4.30 1.89 1.69
C PHE A 44 -5.18 2.22 0.47
N ASN A 45 -6.49 1.95 0.51
CA ASN A 45 -7.41 2.34 -0.57
C ASN A 45 -7.42 3.87 -0.78
N ALA A 46 -7.45 4.63 0.31
CA ALA A 46 -7.37 6.09 0.25
C ALA A 46 -6.03 6.55 -0.34
N ALA A 47 -4.91 5.92 0.04
CA ALA A 47 -3.59 6.21 -0.49
C ALA A 47 -3.51 5.96 -2.01
N LEU A 48 -4.02 4.83 -2.51
CA LEU A 48 -4.04 4.52 -3.94
C LEU A 48 -4.84 5.57 -4.74
N LYS A 49 -6.01 5.97 -4.23
CA LYS A 49 -6.85 6.98 -4.87
C LYS A 49 -6.16 8.35 -4.93
N LEU A 50 -5.59 8.79 -3.80
CA LEU A 50 -4.88 10.07 -3.71
C LEU A 50 -3.64 10.08 -4.60
N PHE A 51 -2.87 8.98 -4.59
CA PHE A 51 -1.71 8.82 -5.44
C PHE A 51 -2.09 8.92 -6.93
N LYS A 52 -3.09 8.13 -7.39
CA LYS A 52 -3.57 8.17 -8.78
C LYS A 52 -3.92 9.58 -9.23
N ALA A 53 -4.69 10.30 -8.41
CA ALA A 53 -5.12 11.66 -8.70
C ALA A 53 -3.96 12.66 -8.77
N ARG A 54 -2.81 12.38 -8.15
CA ARG A 54 -1.64 13.26 -8.18
C ARG A 54 -0.71 12.97 -9.36
N VAL A 55 -0.57 11.71 -9.75
CA VAL A 55 0.45 11.31 -10.74
C VAL A 55 -0.08 11.09 -12.15
N ASP A 56 -1.39 10.95 -12.32
CA ASP A 56 -2.03 10.71 -13.62
C ASP A 56 -3.35 11.48 -13.71
N LEU A 57 -3.22 12.79 -13.98
CA LEU A 57 -4.31 13.76 -14.06
C LEU A 57 -5.27 13.48 -15.23
N ASP A 58 -4.72 12.99 -16.34
CA ASP A 58 -5.47 12.76 -17.58
C ASP A 58 -6.08 11.35 -17.65
N ASN A 59 -5.78 10.47 -16.68
CA ASN A 59 -6.22 9.08 -16.62
C ASN A 59 -5.78 8.23 -17.82
N GLU A 60 -4.57 8.46 -18.31
CA GLU A 60 -4.02 7.74 -19.47
C GLU A 60 -2.93 6.73 -19.09
N ALA A 61 -2.44 6.77 -17.85
CA ALA A 61 -1.31 5.93 -17.43
C ALA A 61 -1.77 4.55 -16.92
N HIS A 62 -1.10 3.50 -17.38
CA HIS A 62 -1.08 2.20 -16.71
C HIS A 62 0.09 2.16 -15.71
N ILE A 63 -0.22 2.16 -14.43
CA ILE A 63 0.73 2.24 -13.33
C ILE A 63 0.82 0.89 -12.61
N VAL A 64 2.01 0.30 -12.65
CA VAL A 64 2.32 -0.93 -11.92
C VAL A 64 2.99 -0.57 -10.59
N LEU A 65 2.37 -0.96 -9.48
CA LEU A 65 2.92 -0.76 -8.14
C LEU A 65 3.37 -2.10 -7.56
N TYR A 66 4.64 -2.17 -7.18
CA TYR A 66 5.17 -3.32 -6.43
C TYR A 66 4.98 -3.10 -4.94
N VAL A 67 4.29 -4.04 -4.28
CA VAL A 67 4.03 -4.03 -2.84
C VAL A 67 4.43 -5.37 -2.21
N ASP A 68 4.70 -5.34 -0.91
CA ASP A 68 4.98 -6.58 -0.17
C ASP A 68 3.72 -7.44 0.03
N ASN A 69 3.88 -8.57 0.71
CA ASN A 69 2.79 -9.52 0.95
C ASN A 69 2.01 -9.26 2.24
N ALA A 70 2.04 -8.04 2.79
CA ALA A 70 1.28 -7.72 4.00
C ALA A 70 -0.22 -8.01 3.79
N GLY A 71 -0.87 -8.52 4.85
CA GLY A 71 -2.27 -8.97 4.75
C GLY A 71 -3.25 -7.89 4.30
N TRP A 72 -2.96 -6.62 4.59
CA TRP A 72 -3.78 -5.48 4.16
C TRP A 72 -3.55 -5.10 2.70
N HIS A 73 -2.34 -5.30 2.14
CA HIS A 73 -2.10 -5.18 0.69
C HIS A 73 -2.85 -6.27 -0.11
N ARG A 74 -2.94 -7.49 0.42
CA ARG A 74 -3.60 -8.64 -0.24
C ARG A 74 -5.09 -8.81 0.08
N SER A 75 -5.66 -7.90 0.85
CA SER A 75 -7.05 -8.03 1.28
C SER A 75 -7.99 -7.95 0.08
N LYS A 76 -9.02 -8.81 0.04
CA LYS A 76 -10.10 -8.74 -0.95
C LYS A 76 -10.92 -7.44 -0.89
N LYS A 77 -10.71 -6.64 0.16
CA LYS A 77 -11.33 -5.32 0.35
C LYS A 77 -10.50 -4.18 -0.24
N VAL A 78 -9.33 -4.48 -0.83
CA VAL A 78 -8.55 -3.50 -1.58
C VAL A 78 -9.28 -3.17 -2.87
N VAL A 79 -9.41 -1.87 -3.16
CA VAL A 79 -10.04 -1.35 -4.37
C VAL A 79 -8.99 -0.52 -5.11
N CYS A 80 -8.40 -1.12 -6.15
CA CYS A 80 -7.45 -0.42 -7.00
C CYS A 80 -8.20 0.56 -7.92
N PRO A 81 -7.78 1.84 -8.00
CA PRO A 81 -8.23 2.73 -9.05
C PRO A 81 -7.96 2.14 -10.43
N GLU A 82 -8.79 2.49 -11.41
CA GLU A 82 -8.55 2.13 -12.81
C GLU A 82 -7.16 2.61 -13.27
N GLY A 83 -6.49 1.78 -14.07
CA GLY A 83 -5.11 2.01 -14.49
C GLY A 83 -4.05 1.70 -13.43
N ILE A 84 -4.41 1.31 -12.21
CA ILE A 84 -3.44 0.83 -11.20
C ILE A 84 -3.50 -0.69 -11.07
N GLU A 85 -2.34 -1.33 -11.21
CA GLU A 85 -2.14 -2.75 -10.99
C GLU A 85 -1.16 -2.99 -9.83
N LEU A 86 -1.53 -3.87 -8.88
CA LEU A 86 -0.66 -4.26 -7.77
C LEU A 86 0.08 -5.56 -8.10
N MET A 87 1.40 -5.49 -8.11
CA MET A 87 2.30 -6.63 -8.19
C MET A 87 2.86 -6.95 -6.80
N PHE A 88 2.81 -8.22 -6.42
CA PHE A 88 3.20 -8.66 -5.08
C PHE A 88 4.59 -9.29 -5.08
N GLY A 89 5.49 -8.74 -4.27
CA GLY A 89 6.89 -9.16 -4.15
C GLY A 89 7.87 -8.18 -4.79
N LEU A 90 9.17 -8.51 -4.73
CA LEU A 90 10.21 -7.60 -5.22
C LEU A 90 10.20 -7.51 -6.76
N PRO A 91 10.26 -6.29 -7.33
CA PRO A 91 10.42 -6.11 -8.77
C PRO A 91 11.76 -6.69 -9.22
N PRO A 92 11.88 -7.17 -10.48
CA PRO A 92 13.12 -7.78 -10.99
C PRO A 92 14.37 -6.93 -10.77
N ILE A 93 14.25 -5.60 -10.88
CA ILE A 93 15.37 -4.67 -10.68
C ILE A 93 15.90 -4.64 -9.24
N LEU A 94 15.07 -4.98 -8.24
CA LEU A 94 15.46 -5.07 -6.84
C LEU A 94 15.92 -6.48 -6.43
N ARG A 95 15.82 -7.49 -7.31
CA ARG A 95 16.29 -8.86 -7.04
C ARG A 95 17.80 -9.04 -7.17
N ARG A 96 18.51 -8.07 -7.76
CA ARG A 96 19.96 -8.14 -7.99
C ARG A 96 20.80 -7.86 -6.73
N TRP A 97 20.15 -7.43 -5.64
CA TRP A 97 20.80 -7.02 -4.39
C TRP A 97 20.28 -7.79 -3.16
N SER A 98 19.61 -8.93 -3.38
CA SER A 98 18.99 -9.78 -2.36
C SER A 98 19.58 -11.18 -2.35
#